data_AF-A0A9P5XD16-F1
#
_entry.id   AF-A0A9P5XD16-F1
#
_cell.length_a   1.000
_cell.length_b   1.000
_cell.length_c   1.000
_cell.angle_alpha   90.00
_cell.angle_beta   90.00
_cell.angle_gamma   90.00
#
_symmetry.space_group_name_H-M   'P 1'
#
loop_
_entity.id
_entity.type
_entity.pdbx_description
1 polymer ?
#
loop_
_entity_poly.entity_id
_entity_poly.type
_entity_poly.pdbx_seq_one_letter_code
_entity_poly.pdbx_strand_id
1 'polypeptide(L)' 'ETHFVEREDDSETLWEVLEIVAEKKNQYRVRWSGINPETGKPWPLDWVPKTDCTDPLVVTWK' A
#
# COMPACT_ATOMS: atom_id res chain seq x y z
N GLU A 1 2.68 11.97 -18.59
CA GLU A 1 2.06 10.82 -17.90
C GLU A 1 3.18 9.83 -17.57
N THR A 2 3.54 9.66 -16.31
CA THR A 2 4.57 8.68 -15.92
C THR A 2 3.88 7.36 -15.60
N HIS A 3 3.80 6.51 -16.63
CA HIS A 3 3.28 5.15 -16.54
C HIS A 3 4.23 4.30 -15.69
N PHE A 4 3.67 3.60 -14.70
CA PHE A 4 4.32 2.48 -14.02
C PHE A 4 4.79 1.49 -15.11
N VAL A 5 6.09 1.18 -15.15
CA VAL A 5 6.67 0.19 -16.08
C VAL A 5 6.79 -1.11 -15.31
N GLU A 6 5.86 -2.03 -15.53
CA GLU A 6 5.94 -3.40 -15.02
C GLU A 6 7.17 -4.08 -15.62
N ARG A 7 8.18 -4.38 -14.79
CA ARG A 7 9.40 -5.10 -15.20
C ARG A 7 9.24 -6.57 -14.82
N GLU A 8 9.39 -7.45 -15.80
CA GLU A 8 9.13 -8.90 -15.73
C GLU A 8 10.05 -9.69 -14.77
N ASP A 9 11.08 -9.06 -14.19
CA ASP A 9 12.07 -9.70 -13.27
C ASP A 9 11.99 -9.16 -11.82
N ASP A 10 11.16 -8.14 -11.59
CA ASP A 10 10.83 -7.66 -10.26
C ASP A 10 9.60 -8.47 -9.79
N SER A 11 9.82 -9.54 -9.02
CA SER A 11 8.73 -10.16 -8.22
C SER A 11 8.30 -9.22 -7.08
N GLU A 12 8.17 -7.93 -7.37
CA GLU A 12 7.59 -6.92 -6.50
C GLU A 12 6.13 -7.32 -6.35
N THR A 13 5.83 -8.01 -5.25
CA THR A 13 4.46 -8.42 -4.97
C THR A 13 3.69 -7.15 -4.61
N LEU A 14 3.04 -6.56 -5.61
CA LEU A 14 2.20 -5.39 -5.42
C LEU A 14 0.94 -5.84 -4.68
N TRP A 15 0.81 -5.42 -3.43
CA TRP A 15 -0.36 -5.70 -2.61
C TRP A 15 -1.32 -4.53 -2.66
N GLU A 16 -2.61 -4.81 -2.78
CA GLU A 16 -3.63 -3.76 -2.74
C GLU A 16 -3.77 -3.21 -1.32
N VAL A 17 -3.79 -1.89 -1.18
CA VAL A 17 -4.07 -1.21 0.09
C VAL A 17 -5.57 -1.00 0.23
N LEU A 18 -6.15 -1.45 1.34
CA LEU A 18 -7.55 -1.25 1.70
C LEU A 18 -7.85 0.20 2.04
N GLU A 19 -7.06 0.79 2.95
CA GLU A 19 -7.25 2.16 3.44
C GLU A 19 -5.95 2.69 4.07
N ILE A 20 -5.75 4.01 3.99
CA ILE A 20 -4.73 4.70 4.79
C ILE A 20 -5.37 5.00 6.16
N VAL A 21 -4.74 4.55 7.24
CA VAL A 21 -5.27 4.74 8.60
C VAL A 21 -4.58 5.88 9.34
N ALA A 22 -3.37 6.26 8.92
CA ALA A 22 -2.64 7.38 9.49
C ALA A 22 -1.61 7.94 8.51
N GLU A 23 -1.24 9.21 8.70
CA GLU A 23 -0.10 9.81 8.03
C GLU A 23 0.95 10.29 9.03
N LYS A 24 2.23 10.18 8.67
CA LYS A 24 3.33 10.70 9.48
C LYS A 24 4.45 11.22 8.60
N LYS A 25 4.65 12.54 8.54
CA LYS A 25 5.70 13.25 7.78
C LYS A 25 5.92 12.68 6.36
N ASN A 26 6.71 11.61 6.24
CA ASN A 26 7.14 10.97 5.00
C ASN A 26 6.68 9.50 4.85
N GLN A 27 5.75 9.03 5.68
CA GLN A 27 5.18 7.69 5.63
C GLN A 27 3.66 7.73 5.78
N TYR A 28 2.99 6.77 5.17
CA TYR A 28 1.59 6.47 5.37
C TYR A 28 1.46 5.13 6.07
N ARG A 29 0.58 5.08 7.07
CA ARG A 29 0.18 3.82 7.66
C ARG A 29 -0.98 3.27 6.85
N VAL A 30 -0.74 2.15 6.19
CA VAL A 30 -1.71 1.51 5.32
C VAL A 30 -2.25 0.25 5.96
N ARG A 31 -3.50 -0.05 5.66
CA ARG A 31 -4.11 -1.33 5.92
C ARG A 31 -4.16 -2.09 4.62
N TRP A 32 -3.53 -3.25 4.55
CA TRP A 32 -3.58 -4.04 3.32
C TRP A 32 -4.96 -4.67 3.12
N SER A 33 -5.36 -4.76 1.86
CA SER A 33 -6.54 -5.47 1.40
C SER A 33 -6.27 -6.97 1.50
N GLY A 34 -7.28 -7.71 1.96
CA GLY A 34 -7.19 -9.16 2.14
C GLY A 34 -6.92 -9.63 3.57
N ILE A 35 -6.93 -10.94 3.73
CA ILE A 35 -6.78 -11.64 5.00
C ILE A 35 -5.44 -12.39 4.94
N ASN A 36 -4.62 -12.22 5.97
CA ASN A 36 -3.41 -12.98 6.13
C ASN A 36 -3.80 -14.47 6.34
N PRO A 37 -3.39 -15.38 5.44
CA PRO A 37 -3.78 -16.79 5.48
C PRO A 37 -3.14 -17.54 6.67
N GLU A 38 -2.06 -17.03 7.24
CA GLU A 38 -1.38 -17.61 8.41
C GLU A 38 -2.13 -17.31 9.71
N THR A 39 -2.72 -16.12 9.82
CA THR A 39 -3.39 -15.67 11.05
C THR A 39 -4.92 -15.70 10.94
N GLY A 40 -5.48 -15.81 9.73
CA GLY A 40 -6.91 -15.72 9.46
C GLY A 40 -7.49 -14.34 9.75
N LYS A 41 -6.65 -13.31 9.88
CA LYS A 41 -7.03 -11.93 10.23
C LYS A 41 -6.60 -10.97 9.12
N PRO A 42 -7.23 -9.79 9.00
CA PRO A 42 -6.73 -8.75 8.10
C PRO A 42 -5.26 -8.47 8.40
N TRP A 43 -4.49 -8.18 7.36
CA TRP A 43 -3.08 -7.87 7.49
C TRP A 43 -2.83 -6.74 8.50
N PRO A 44 -1.73 -6.82 9.26
CA PRO A 44 -1.37 -5.77 10.19
C PRO A 44 -1.14 -4.45 9.46
N LEU A 45 -1.39 -3.35 10.18
CA LEU A 45 -1.18 -2.00 9.68
C LEU A 45 0.32 -1.72 9.59
N ASP A 46 0.81 -1.46 8.38
CA ASP A 46 2.23 -1.22 8.13
C ASP A 46 2.52 0.22 7.71
N TRP A 47 3.74 0.69 7.95
CA TRP A 47 4.17 2.06 7.63
C TRP A 47 4.99 2.04 6.34
N VAL A 48 4.33 2.36 5.24
CA VAL A 48 4.97 2.45 3.93
C VAL A 48 5.40 3.90 3.65
N PRO A 49 6.53 4.12 2.97
CA PRO A 49 6.94 5.45 2.57
C PRO A 49 5.94 6.05 1.57
N LYS A 50 5.79 7.38 1.55
CA LYS A 50 4.84 8.04 0.63
C LYS A 50 5.11 7.75 -0.84
N THR A 51 6.34 7.38 -1.19
CA THR A 51 6.75 6.98 -2.54
C THR A 51 6.16 5.63 -2.96
N ASP A 52 5.75 4.82 -2.00
CA ASP A 52 5.18 3.48 -2.21
C ASP A 52 3.65 3.54 -2.32
N CYS A 53 3.02 4.51 -1.64
CA CYS A 53 1.61 4.81 -1.84
C CYS A 53 1.41 5.56 -3.16
N THR A 54 0.59 5.00 -4.05
CA THR A 54 0.15 5.73 -5.25
C THR A 54 -0.66 6.97 -4.86
N ASP A 55 -0.35 8.13 -5.46
CA ASP A 55 -1.07 9.40 -5.29
C ASP A 55 -2.61 9.28 -5.30
N PRO A 56 -3.27 8.52 -6.20
CA PRO A 56 -4.74 8.39 -6.20
C PRO A 56 -5.30 7.82 -4.90
N LEU A 57 -4.61 6.86 -4.27
CA LEU A 57 -5.04 6.27 -2.99
C LEU A 57 -5.04 7.30 -1.87
N VAL A 58 -4.01 8.16 -1.83
CA VAL A 58 -3.88 9.26 -0.86
C VAL A 58 -4.95 10.32 -1.09
N VAL A 59 -5.27 10.60 -2.36
CA VAL A 59 -6.33 11.55 -2.75
C VAL A 59 -7.71 11.01 -2.38
N THR A 60 -8.01 9.73 -2.64
CA THR A 60 -9.29 9.12 -2.25
C THR A 60 -9.51 9.09 -0.74
N TRP A 61 -8.43 9.03 0.04
CA TRP A 61 -8.51 9.08 1.50
C TRP A 61 -8.81 10.49 2.05
N LYS A 62 -8.44 11.56 1.34
CA LYS A 62 -8.56 12.95 1.81
C LYS A 62 -9.88 13.61 1.40
#